data_AF-A0A447JCY3-F1
#
_entry.id   AF-A0A447JCY3-F1
#
_cell.length_a   1.000
_cell.length_b   1.000
_cell.length_c   1.000
_cell.angle_alpha   90.00
_cell.angle_beta   90.00
_cell.angle_gamma   90.00
#
_symmetry.space_group_name_H-M   'P 1'
#
loop_
_entity.id
_entity.type
_entity.pdbx_description
1 polymer ?
#
loop_
_entity_poly.entity_id
_entity_poly.type
_entity_poly.pdbx_seq_one_letter_code
_entity_poly.pdbx_strand_id
1 'polypeptide(L)'
;MEILYNAFREGTRIIVVGDFDADGATSTALSVLGMRALGCDNISYLVPNRFEDGYGLSPEVVDQAKARGAQLIVTVDNGISSYAGVAHAKTLGIPVIVTDHHLPGDTLPEAEAIINPNLRDCEFPSKSLAGVGVAFYLMLALRTFLRDKGWFDERNIAPPNLAELLDLVALGTVADVCAAGR
;
A
#
# COMPACT_ATOMS: atom_id res chain seq x y z
N MET A 1 -1.42 -4.29 -10.60
CA MET A 1 -0.03 -4.29 -11.10
C MET A 1 0.18 -3.24 -12.18
N GLU A 2 -0.60 -3.24 -13.27
CA GLU A 2 -0.46 -2.26 -14.37
C GLU A 2 -0.40 -0.80 -13.89
N ILE A 3 -1.24 -0.40 -12.92
CA ILE A 3 -1.21 0.96 -12.35
C ILE A 3 0.17 1.31 -11.77
N LEU A 4 0.74 0.43 -10.94
CA LEU A 4 2.05 0.65 -10.32
C LEU A 4 3.18 0.59 -11.34
N TYR A 5 3.11 -0.32 -12.32
CA TYR A 5 4.09 -0.39 -13.41
C TYR A 5 4.13 0.89 -14.23
N ASN A 6 2.97 1.41 -14.65
CA ASN A 6 2.90 2.68 -15.36
C ASN A 6 3.40 3.84 -14.50
N ALA A 7 3.05 3.86 -13.20
CA ALA A 7 3.56 4.85 -12.27
C ALA A 7 5.09 4.85 -12.18
N PHE A 8 5.72 3.67 -12.16
CA PHE A 8 7.18 3.54 -12.17
C PHE A 8 7.78 4.08 -13.48
N ARG A 9 7.21 3.68 -14.62
CA ARG A 9 7.69 4.08 -15.95
C ARG A 9 7.56 5.58 -16.19
N GLU A 10 6.48 6.18 -15.72
CA GLU A 10 6.17 7.60 -15.93
C GLU A 10 6.78 8.51 -14.85
N GLY A 11 7.44 7.94 -13.85
CA GLY A 11 7.99 8.69 -12.72
C GLY A 11 6.91 9.38 -11.90
N THR A 12 5.69 8.80 -11.87
CA THR A 12 4.54 9.31 -11.12
C THR A 12 4.89 9.41 -9.65
N ARG A 13 4.53 10.53 -9.02
CA ARG A 13 4.77 10.75 -7.60
C ARG A 13 3.80 9.95 -6.73
N ILE A 14 4.30 8.89 -6.12
CA ILE A 14 3.55 8.01 -5.23
C ILE A 14 3.69 8.51 -3.79
N ILE A 15 2.56 8.64 -3.09
CA ILE A 15 2.54 8.79 -1.63
C ILE A 15 1.93 7.55 -1.00
N VAL A 16 2.72 6.86 -0.18
CA VAL A 16 2.25 5.77 0.68
C VAL A 16 1.61 6.38 1.93
N VAL A 17 0.34 6.08 2.17
CA VAL A 17 -0.40 6.54 3.35
C VAL A 17 -0.56 5.37 4.32
N GLY A 18 0.21 5.40 5.40
CA GLY A 18 0.21 4.35 6.43
C GLY A 18 -0.75 4.59 7.57
N ASP A 19 -0.80 3.63 8.49
CA ASP A 19 -1.35 3.81 9.83
C ASP A 19 -0.25 4.08 10.87
N PHE A 20 -0.63 4.57 12.06
CA PHE A 20 0.28 5.03 13.11
C PHE A 20 0.76 3.93 14.06
N ASP A 21 0.14 2.74 14.05
CA ASP A 21 0.55 1.64 14.89
C ASP A 21 1.75 0.88 14.31
N ALA A 22 2.13 -0.23 14.94
CA ALA A 22 3.30 -0.99 14.53
C ALA A 22 3.12 -1.70 13.17
N ASP A 23 1.92 -2.15 12.84
CA ASP A 23 1.65 -2.79 11.55
C ASP A 23 1.64 -1.73 10.44
N GLY A 24 0.98 -0.59 10.66
CA GLY A 24 0.98 0.53 9.73
C GLY A 24 2.36 1.13 9.49
N ALA A 25 3.18 1.27 10.54
CA ALA A 25 4.53 1.77 10.43
C ALA A 25 5.45 0.80 9.64
N THR A 26 5.37 -0.51 9.93
CA THR A 26 6.16 -1.52 9.22
C THR A 26 5.70 -1.72 7.78
N SER A 27 4.38 -1.68 7.52
CA SER A 27 3.79 -1.69 6.18
C SER A 27 4.25 -0.51 5.33
N THR A 28 4.32 0.68 5.93
CA THR A 28 4.82 1.89 5.28
C THR A 28 6.29 1.75 4.93
N ALA A 29 7.11 1.35 5.90
CA ALA A 29 8.54 1.15 5.69
C ALA A 29 8.80 0.11 4.60
N LEU A 30 8.12 -1.04 4.66
CA LEU A 30 8.24 -2.13 3.69
C LEU A 30 7.88 -1.66 2.28
N SER A 31 6.77 -0.94 2.13
CA SER A 31 6.31 -0.48 0.82
C SER A 31 7.27 0.55 0.22
N VAL A 32 7.74 1.51 1.02
CA VAL A 32 8.69 2.53 0.56
C VAL A 32 10.04 1.91 0.20
N LEU A 33 10.59 1.05 1.05
CA LEU A 33 11.88 0.38 0.80
C LEU A 33 11.78 -0.59 -0.39
N GLY A 34 10.70 -1.38 -0.43
CA GLY A 34 10.44 -2.34 -1.50
C GLY A 34 10.29 -1.66 -2.86
N MET A 35 9.43 -0.64 -2.98
CA MET A 35 9.25 0.07 -4.25
C MET A 35 10.53 0.80 -4.70
N ARG A 36 11.31 1.38 -3.78
CA ARG A 36 12.63 1.96 -4.11
C ARG A 36 13.61 0.91 -4.62
N ALA A 37 13.71 -0.23 -3.96
CA ALA A 37 14.55 -1.35 -4.41
C ALA A 37 14.11 -1.89 -5.78
N LEU A 38 12.82 -1.78 -6.10
CA LEU A 38 12.26 -2.13 -7.42
C LEU A 38 12.46 -1.03 -8.48
N GLY A 39 13.11 0.09 -8.17
CA GLY A 39 13.43 1.16 -9.12
C GLY A 39 12.41 2.30 -9.21
N CYS A 40 11.56 2.47 -8.18
CA CYS A 40 10.71 3.65 -8.05
C CYS A 40 11.45 4.79 -7.32
N ASP A 41 11.84 5.80 -8.07
CA ASP A 41 12.60 6.95 -7.53
C ASP A 41 11.69 8.02 -6.90
N ASN A 42 10.45 8.15 -7.37
CA ASN A 42 9.53 9.23 -6.98
C ASN A 42 8.46 8.76 -5.98
N ILE A 43 8.93 8.33 -4.80
CA ILE A 43 8.08 7.80 -3.73
C ILE A 43 8.40 8.45 -2.37
N SER A 44 7.34 8.81 -1.66
CA SER A 44 7.38 9.30 -0.27
C SER A 44 6.22 8.71 0.54
N TYR A 45 6.15 9.05 1.82
CA TYR A 45 5.09 8.57 2.70
C TYR A 45 4.43 9.70 3.48
N LEU A 46 3.26 9.39 4.02
CA LEU A 46 2.49 10.21 4.95
C LEU A 46 1.88 9.27 5.98
N VAL A 47 2.16 9.51 7.26
CA VAL A 47 1.47 8.86 8.37
C VAL A 47 0.56 9.91 8.99
N PRO A 48 -0.76 9.69 9.04
CA PRO A 48 -1.71 10.67 9.54
C PRO A 48 -1.61 10.84 11.06
N ASN A 49 -1.96 12.02 11.55
CA ASN A 49 -2.10 12.25 12.98
C ASN A 49 -3.50 11.83 13.43
N ARG A 50 -3.60 10.69 14.12
CA ARG A 50 -4.91 10.13 14.54
C ARG A 50 -5.83 11.07 15.30
N PHE A 51 -5.28 12.06 15.99
CA PHE A 51 -6.05 13.00 16.81
C PHE A 51 -6.60 14.19 16.01
N GLU A 52 -5.91 14.57 14.94
CA GLU A 52 -6.25 15.72 14.10
C GLU A 52 -6.95 15.30 12.81
N ASP A 53 -6.50 14.19 12.22
CA ASP A 53 -6.87 13.74 10.88
C ASP A 53 -7.90 12.60 10.88
N GLY A 54 -8.17 12.00 12.05
CA GLY A 54 -8.98 10.78 12.18
C GLY A 54 -8.22 9.51 11.79
N TYR A 55 -8.94 8.43 11.48
CA TYR A 55 -8.37 7.12 11.14
C TYR A 55 -8.28 6.91 9.62
N GLY A 56 -7.12 6.42 9.15
CA GLY A 56 -6.87 6.08 7.75
C GLY A 56 -6.89 7.29 6.80
N LEU A 57 -7.32 7.06 5.56
CA LEU A 57 -7.38 8.10 4.53
C LEU A 57 -8.64 8.97 4.67
N SER A 58 -8.52 10.12 5.31
CA SER A 58 -9.55 11.17 5.36
C SER A 58 -9.35 12.23 4.25
N PRO A 59 -10.36 13.07 3.94
CA PRO A 59 -10.19 14.20 3.03
C PRO A 59 -9.02 15.11 3.39
N GLU A 60 -8.80 15.35 4.68
CA GLU A 60 -7.69 16.17 5.19
C GLU A 60 -6.33 15.53 4.87
N VAL A 61 -6.21 14.21 5.04
CA VAL A 61 -4.99 13.46 4.69
C VAL A 61 -4.75 13.48 3.18
N VAL A 62 -5.81 13.41 2.37
CA VAL A 62 -5.73 13.56 0.91
C VAL A 62 -5.24 14.96 0.53
N ASP A 63 -5.73 16.01 1.19
CA ASP A 63 -5.25 17.37 0.95
C ASP A 63 -3.77 17.53 1.34
N GLN A 64 -3.34 16.93 2.45
CA GLN A 64 -1.92 16.86 2.82
C GLN A 64 -1.09 16.13 1.76
N ALA A 65 -1.58 14.99 1.25
CA ALA A 65 -0.91 14.24 0.19
C ALA A 65 -0.84 15.05 -1.11
N LYS A 66 -1.93 15.75 -1.48
CA LYS A 66 -1.98 16.64 -2.64
C LYS A 66 -1.03 17.81 -2.50
N ALA A 67 -0.96 18.45 -1.34
CA ALA A 67 -0.03 19.55 -1.06
C ALA A 67 1.43 19.11 -1.17
N ARG A 68 1.72 17.83 -0.84
CA ARG A 68 3.04 17.24 -1.09
C ARG A 68 3.29 17.00 -2.57
N GLY A 69 2.25 16.92 -3.41
CA GLY A 69 2.34 16.65 -4.85
C GLY A 69 1.99 15.20 -5.22
N ALA A 70 1.11 14.53 -4.47
CA ALA A 70 0.65 13.19 -4.83
C ALA A 70 0.01 13.17 -6.23
N GLN A 71 0.44 12.20 -7.03
CA GLN A 71 -0.19 11.83 -8.29
C GLN A 71 -0.79 10.42 -8.24
N LEU A 72 -0.38 9.62 -7.24
CA LEU A 72 -0.98 8.34 -6.88
C LEU A 72 -0.88 8.20 -5.35
N ILE A 73 -1.97 7.78 -4.72
CA ILE A 73 -1.98 7.40 -3.30
C ILE A 73 -2.06 5.88 -3.19
N VAL A 74 -1.22 5.30 -2.34
CA VAL A 74 -1.28 3.89 -1.97
C VAL A 74 -1.46 3.82 -0.46
N THR A 75 -2.63 3.37 0.01
CA THR A 75 -2.83 3.17 1.44
C THR A 75 -2.26 1.81 1.85
N VAL A 76 -1.68 1.75 3.04
CA VAL A 76 -1.15 0.52 3.65
C VAL A 76 -1.67 0.40 5.06
N ASP A 77 -2.19 -0.78 5.39
CA ASP A 77 -2.82 -1.08 6.68
C ASP A 77 -4.04 -0.21 7.02
N ASN A 78 -4.63 0.42 6.01
CA ASN A 78 -5.86 1.19 6.14
C ASN A 78 -6.53 1.34 4.76
N GLY A 79 -7.68 1.98 4.75
CA GLY A 79 -8.32 2.44 3.52
C GLY A 79 -9.59 1.68 3.13
N ILE A 80 -9.84 0.47 3.64
CA ILE A 80 -11.05 -0.31 3.26
C ILE A 80 -12.35 0.39 3.67
N SER A 81 -12.28 1.25 4.70
CA SER A 81 -13.40 2.05 5.19
C SER A 81 -13.28 3.55 4.84
N SER A 82 -12.31 3.95 4.03
CA SER A 82 -12.00 5.36 3.72
C SER A 82 -12.81 5.93 2.56
N TYR A 83 -14.13 5.78 2.59
CA TYR A 83 -15.02 6.23 1.50
C TYR A 83 -14.87 7.71 1.17
N ALA A 84 -14.89 8.57 2.20
CA ALA A 84 -14.81 10.02 2.02
C ALA A 84 -13.44 10.46 1.46
N GLY A 85 -12.35 9.90 1.97
CA GLY A 85 -11.01 10.19 1.47
C GLY A 85 -10.83 9.72 0.02
N VAL A 86 -11.26 8.50 -0.31
CA VAL A 86 -11.18 7.98 -1.69
C VAL A 86 -12.03 8.82 -2.66
N ALA A 87 -13.26 9.17 -2.27
CA ALA A 87 -14.12 10.04 -3.06
C ALA A 87 -13.49 11.43 -3.26
N HIS A 88 -12.92 12.02 -2.22
CA HIS A 88 -12.23 13.31 -2.29
C HIS A 88 -11.02 13.27 -3.22
N ALA A 89 -10.16 12.26 -3.09
CA ALA A 89 -9.01 12.05 -3.96
C ALA A 89 -9.42 11.93 -5.45
N LYS A 90 -10.54 11.24 -5.72
CA LYS A 90 -11.13 11.15 -7.05
C LYS A 90 -11.56 12.50 -7.61
N THR A 91 -12.16 13.39 -6.80
CA THR A 91 -12.50 14.75 -7.24
C THR A 91 -11.27 15.59 -7.60
N LEU A 92 -10.12 15.29 -6.98
CA LEU A 92 -8.83 15.94 -7.25
C LEU A 92 -8.03 15.27 -8.37
N GLY A 93 -8.58 14.23 -9.00
CA GLY A 93 -7.92 13.45 -10.05
C GLY A 93 -6.72 12.64 -9.55
N ILE A 94 -6.70 12.25 -8.28
CA ILE A 94 -5.63 11.44 -7.68
C ILE A 94 -6.15 10.00 -7.54
N PRO A 95 -5.67 9.04 -8.35
CA PRO A 95 -6.01 7.64 -8.17
C PRO A 95 -5.58 7.12 -6.79
N VAL A 96 -6.34 6.19 -6.24
CA VAL A 96 -6.06 5.54 -4.96
C VAL A 96 -6.01 4.03 -5.15
N ILE A 97 -4.94 3.40 -4.64
CA ILE A 97 -4.86 1.96 -4.43
C ILE A 97 -4.99 1.71 -2.94
N VAL A 98 -5.89 0.80 -2.56
CA VAL A 98 -6.07 0.37 -1.17
C VAL A 98 -5.36 -0.94 -0.91
N THR A 99 -4.52 -0.98 0.13
CA THR A 99 -3.97 -2.23 0.68
C THR A 99 -4.26 -2.29 2.16
N ASP A 100 -5.05 -3.27 2.56
CA ASP A 100 -5.63 -3.34 3.88
C ASP A 100 -5.92 -4.80 4.24
N HIS A 101 -6.16 -5.07 5.50
CA HIS A 101 -6.56 -6.36 6.03
C HIS A 101 -7.80 -6.28 6.94
N HIS A 102 -8.27 -5.08 7.28
CA HIS A 102 -9.49 -4.90 8.06
C HIS A 102 -10.72 -5.47 7.35
N LEU A 103 -11.76 -5.79 8.13
CA LEU A 103 -13.02 -6.31 7.57
C LEU A 103 -13.70 -5.23 6.69
N PRO A 104 -14.08 -5.57 5.45
CA PRO A 104 -14.83 -4.65 4.61
C PRO A 104 -16.26 -4.45 5.13
N GLY A 105 -16.82 -3.29 4.83
CA GLY A 105 -18.24 -2.99 5.07
C GLY A 105 -19.16 -3.67 4.04
N ASP A 106 -20.41 -3.22 3.99
CA ASP A 106 -21.39 -3.69 3.01
C ASP A 106 -21.10 -3.25 1.58
N THR A 107 -20.48 -2.09 1.45
CA THR A 107 -19.96 -1.54 0.19
C THR A 107 -18.44 -1.40 0.29
N LEU A 108 -17.81 -0.99 -0.80
CA LEU A 108 -16.39 -0.72 -0.88
C LEU A 108 -16.16 0.71 -1.35
N PRO A 109 -15.06 1.36 -0.95
CA PRO A 109 -14.69 2.66 -1.49
C PRO A 109 -14.39 2.53 -2.99
N GLU A 110 -14.68 3.58 -3.77
CA GLU A 110 -14.46 3.60 -5.22
C GLU A 110 -12.97 3.86 -5.56
N ALA A 111 -12.08 3.02 -5.03
CA ALA A 111 -10.65 3.03 -5.32
C ALA A 111 -10.34 2.29 -6.63
N GLU A 112 -9.22 2.63 -7.27
CA GLU A 112 -8.84 2.03 -8.55
C GLU A 112 -8.40 0.57 -8.43
N ALA A 113 -7.94 0.20 -7.23
CA ALA A 113 -7.73 -1.18 -6.85
C ALA A 113 -7.84 -1.31 -5.33
N ILE A 114 -8.34 -2.46 -4.88
CA ILE A 114 -8.38 -2.85 -3.47
C ILE A 114 -7.72 -4.21 -3.34
N ILE A 115 -6.72 -4.30 -2.47
CA ILE A 115 -6.02 -5.52 -2.12
C ILE A 115 -6.29 -5.78 -0.65
N ASN A 116 -7.19 -6.70 -0.37
CA ASN A 116 -7.53 -7.08 1.00
C ASN A 116 -7.96 -8.57 1.03
N PRO A 117 -7.33 -9.42 1.88
CA PRO A 117 -7.66 -10.84 1.96
C PRO A 117 -9.09 -11.10 2.45
N ASN A 118 -9.70 -10.15 3.17
CA ASN A 118 -11.04 -10.24 3.74
C ASN A 118 -12.16 -9.76 2.80
N LEU A 119 -11.85 -9.45 1.53
CA LEU A 119 -12.89 -9.24 0.51
C LEU A 119 -13.73 -10.52 0.32
N ARG A 120 -15.05 -10.34 0.13
CA ARG A 120 -16.05 -11.43 0.09
C ARG A 120 -15.71 -12.53 -0.92
N ASP A 121 -15.18 -12.15 -2.09
CA ASP A 121 -14.86 -13.07 -3.19
C ASP A 121 -13.35 -13.37 -3.29
N CYS A 122 -12.56 -13.04 -2.26
CA CYS A 122 -11.14 -13.34 -2.25
C CYS A 122 -10.91 -14.80 -1.86
N GLU A 123 -10.25 -15.58 -2.72
CA GLU A 123 -9.89 -16.98 -2.42
C GLU A 123 -8.56 -17.11 -1.67
N PHE A 124 -7.93 -15.99 -1.27
CA PHE A 124 -6.64 -16.04 -0.58
C PHE A 124 -6.76 -16.88 0.72
N PRO A 125 -5.90 -17.90 0.93
CA PRO A 125 -6.13 -18.90 1.97
C PRO A 125 -6.11 -18.36 3.39
N SER A 126 -5.26 -17.38 3.68
CA SER A 126 -5.14 -16.81 5.03
C SER A 126 -5.91 -15.49 5.14
N LYS A 127 -6.98 -15.50 5.93
CA LYS A 127 -7.78 -14.31 6.26
C LYS A 127 -7.20 -13.49 7.42
N SER A 128 -6.17 -14.01 8.08
CA SER A 128 -5.51 -13.42 9.25
C SER A 128 -4.14 -12.85 8.90
N LEU A 129 -4.01 -12.27 7.71
CA LEU A 129 -2.80 -11.58 7.30
C LEU A 129 -2.82 -10.16 7.88
N ALA A 130 -1.73 -9.74 8.50
CA ALA A 130 -1.50 -8.35 8.91
C ALA A 130 -1.35 -7.44 7.68
N GLY A 131 -1.55 -6.12 7.82
CA GLY A 131 -1.33 -5.13 6.79
C GLY A 131 0.06 -5.24 6.15
N VAL A 132 1.11 -5.47 6.95
CA VAL A 132 2.49 -5.61 6.45
C VAL A 132 2.64 -6.85 5.57
N GLY A 133 1.89 -7.91 5.88
CA GLY A 133 1.82 -9.10 5.07
C GLY A 133 1.17 -8.82 3.72
N VAL A 134 0.06 -8.07 3.70
CA VAL A 134 -0.61 -7.65 2.45
C VAL A 134 0.36 -6.82 1.59
N ALA A 135 1.04 -5.85 2.19
CA ALA A 135 2.06 -5.04 1.53
C ALA A 135 3.21 -5.90 0.96
N PHE A 136 3.66 -6.91 1.71
CA PHE A 136 4.71 -7.83 1.26
C PHE A 136 4.30 -8.65 0.04
N TYR A 137 3.10 -9.24 0.06
CA TYR A 137 2.58 -9.98 -1.11
C TYR A 137 2.39 -9.06 -2.33
N LEU A 138 1.97 -7.81 -2.12
CA LEU A 138 1.94 -6.81 -3.20
C LEU A 138 3.34 -6.58 -3.78
N MET A 139 4.38 -6.43 -2.95
CA MET A 139 5.75 -6.25 -3.44
C MET A 139 6.25 -7.48 -4.21
N LEU A 140 5.94 -8.70 -3.74
CA LEU A 140 6.28 -9.94 -4.45
C LEU A 140 5.60 -10.03 -5.84
N ALA A 141 4.31 -9.71 -5.89
CA ALA A 141 3.55 -9.68 -7.14
C ALA A 141 4.09 -8.60 -8.09
N LEU A 142 4.38 -7.40 -7.59
CA LEU A 142 4.94 -6.30 -8.37
C LEU A 142 6.32 -6.66 -8.92
N ARG A 143 7.22 -7.22 -8.10
CA ARG A 143 8.54 -7.68 -8.54
C ARG A 143 8.45 -8.69 -9.67
N THR A 144 7.55 -9.68 -9.54
CA THR A 144 7.31 -10.69 -10.57
C THR A 144 6.85 -10.04 -11.86
N PHE A 145 5.86 -9.15 -11.77
CA PHE A 145 5.33 -8.42 -12.90
C PHE A 145 6.39 -7.55 -13.60
N LEU A 146 7.22 -6.82 -12.84
CA LEU A 146 8.30 -5.99 -13.38
C LEU A 146 9.34 -6.83 -14.12
N ARG A 147 9.72 -7.98 -13.56
CA ARG A 147 10.64 -8.91 -14.22
C ARG A 147 10.09 -9.39 -15.55
N ASP A 148 8.81 -9.78 -15.58
CA ASP A 148 8.18 -10.32 -16.78
C ASP A 148 7.99 -9.22 -17.87
N LYS A 149 7.99 -7.94 -17.48
CA LYS A 149 8.03 -6.78 -18.38
C LYS A 149 9.45 -6.35 -18.81
N GLY A 150 10.50 -7.04 -18.35
CA GLY A 150 11.90 -6.67 -18.66
C GLY A 150 12.41 -5.41 -17.95
N TRP A 151 11.66 -4.89 -16.97
CA TRP A 151 11.95 -3.62 -16.30
C TRP A 151 13.36 -3.53 -15.69
N PHE A 152 13.82 -4.63 -15.08
CA PHE A 152 15.11 -4.65 -14.40
C PHE A 152 16.28 -4.53 -15.39
N ASP A 153 16.18 -5.20 -16.54
CA ASP A 153 17.18 -5.12 -17.61
C ASP A 153 17.18 -3.74 -18.25
N GLU A 154 15.99 -3.20 -18.56
CA GLU A 154 15.83 -1.85 -19.15
C GLU A 154 16.41 -0.75 -18.26
N ARG A 155 16.24 -0.87 -16.94
CA ARG A 155 16.71 0.12 -15.95
C ARG A 155 18.11 -0.18 -15.43
N ASN A 156 18.74 -1.27 -15.86
CA ASN A 156 20.04 -1.75 -15.41
C ASN A 156 20.14 -1.87 -13.87
N ILE A 157 19.11 -2.46 -13.27
CA ILE A 157 19.02 -2.74 -11.83
C ILE A 157 18.89 -4.24 -11.60
N ALA A 158 19.59 -4.78 -10.59
CA ALA A 158 19.43 -6.20 -10.25
C ALA A 158 18.05 -6.42 -9.60
N PRO A 159 17.28 -7.48 -9.96
CA PRO A 159 16.03 -7.79 -9.29
C PRO A 159 16.26 -8.02 -7.79
N PRO A 160 15.68 -7.21 -6.89
CA PRO A 160 16.02 -7.24 -5.47
C PRO A 160 15.58 -8.54 -4.79
N ASN A 161 16.27 -8.93 -3.72
CA ASN A 161 15.81 -10.02 -2.87
C ASN A 161 14.86 -9.48 -1.78
N LEU A 162 13.55 -9.56 -2.02
CA LEU A 162 12.56 -9.04 -1.07
C LEU A 162 12.54 -9.79 0.28
N ALA A 163 13.17 -10.97 0.39
CA ALA A 163 13.30 -11.67 1.67
C ALA A 163 14.08 -10.84 2.72
N GLU A 164 14.85 -9.85 2.29
CA GLU A 164 15.55 -8.91 3.17
C GLU A 164 14.59 -7.99 3.96
N LEU A 165 13.30 -7.93 3.59
CA LEU A 165 12.28 -7.15 4.30
C LEU A 165 11.41 -8.00 5.25
N LEU A 166 11.72 -9.29 5.42
CA LEU A 166 10.92 -10.20 6.25
C LEU A 166 10.98 -9.89 7.74
N ASP A 167 11.99 -9.15 8.20
CA ASP A 167 12.07 -8.64 9.57
C ASP A 167 10.94 -7.64 9.88
N LEU A 168 10.63 -6.73 8.95
CA LEU A 168 9.48 -5.83 9.04
C LEU A 168 8.16 -6.61 9.03
N VAL A 169 8.06 -7.63 8.18
CA VAL A 169 6.86 -8.50 8.11
C VAL A 169 6.64 -9.20 9.44
N ALA A 170 7.70 -9.79 10.02
CA ALA A 170 7.62 -10.49 11.29
C ALA A 170 7.20 -9.55 12.42
N LEU A 171 7.79 -8.35 12.48
CA LEU A 171 7.47 -7.36 13.51
C LEU A 171 6.01 -6.89 13.43
N GLY A 172 5.53 -6.46 12.26
CA GLY A 172 4.15 -5.99 12.10
C GLY A 172 3.14 -7.10 12.37
N THR A 173 3.39 -8.31 11.85
CA THR A 173 2.49 -9.45 12.06
C THR A 173 2.33 -9.81 13.55
N VAL A 174 3.43 -9.81 14.32
CA VAL A 174 3.36 -10.10 15.76
C VAL A 174 2.68 -8.96 16.52
N ALA A 175 2.96 -7.71 16.15
CA ALA A 175 2.42 -6.55 16.83
C ALA A 175 0.91 -6.36 16.64
N ASP A 176 0.39 -6.73 15.47
CA ASP A 176 -1.04 -6.69 15.14
C ASP A 176 -1.86 -7.80 15.85
N VAL A 177 -1.19 -8.67 16.63
CA VAL A 177 -1.84 -9.82 17.29
C VAL A 177 -2.60 -10.69 16.28
N CYS A 178 -2.18 -10.65 15.01
CA CYS A 178 -2.64 -11.58 14.01
C CYS A 178 -2.37 -12.99 14.54
N ALA A 179 -3.43 -13.81 14.64
CA ALA A 179 -3.30 -15.14 15.17
C ALA A 179 -2.29 -15.93 14.32
N ALA A 180 -1.09 -16.18 14.87
CA ALA A 180 -0.22 -17.22 14.36
C ALA A 180 -1.04 -18.52 14.42
N GLY A 181 -1.52 -18.96 13.26
CA GLY A 181 -2.55 -20.00 13.14
C GLY A 181 -2.29 -21.17 14.09
N ARG A 182 -3.33 -21.57 14.82
CA ARG A 182 -3.40 -22.89 15.45
C ARG A 182 -3.92 -23.90 14.45
#